data_AF-A0A952FUW4-F1
#
_entry.id   AF-A0A952FUW4-F1
#
_cell.length_a   1.000
_cell.length_b   1.000
_cell.length_c   1.000
_cell.angle_alpha   90.00
_cell.angle_beta   90.00
_cell.angle_gamma   90.00
#
_symmetry.space_group_name_H-M   'P 1'
#
loop_
_entity.id
_entity.type
_entity.pdbx_description
1 polymer ?
#
loop_
_entity_poly.entity_id
_entity_poly.type
_entity_poly.pdbx_seq_one_letter_code
_entity_poly.pdbx_strand_id
1 'polypeptide(L)'
;MKPVVLTLSIGLLGWWYVVVPLQVIVAAVAIARGRWRLAVFSLAAPASAIALVQAARAVVDWHPEGFGQVGVVLPSGHSALVVVMVTTLAALVWPRWSRARIAAAAALILAVGGIMTQAGHTVGDVLVGLALGGVSVFVAGTVARLRRPRRVSPA
;
A
#
# COMPACT_ATOMS: atom_id res chain seq x y z
N MET A 1 6.62 17.25 -25.05
CA MET A 1 6.20 16.84 -23.68
C MET A 1 7.44 16.82 -22.81
N LYS A 2 7.42 17.45 -21.61
CA LYS A 2 8.61 17.50 -20.74
C LYS A 2 9.00 16.06 -20.32
N PRO A 3 10.30 15.66 -20.34
CA PRO A 3 10.74 14.30 -19.98
C PRO A 3 10.19 13.82 -18.63
N VAL A 4 10.10 14.75 -17.68
CA VAL A 4 9.53 14.56 -16.33
C VAL A 4 8.08 14.06 -16.35
N VAL A 5 7.26 14.53 -17.30
CA VAL A 5 5.85 14.11 -17.44
C VAL A 5 5.76 12.65 -17.88
N LEU A 6 6.65 12.22 -18.78
CA LEU A 6 6.73 10.83 -19.24
C LEU A 6 7.18 9.91 -18.11
N THR A 7 8.19 10.30 -17.33
CA THR A 7 8.69 9.54 -16.17
C THR A 7 7.64 9.44 -15.06
N LEU A 8 6.91 10.52 -14.77
CA LEU A 8 5.81 10.53 -13.79
C LEU A 8 4.63 9.66 -14.25
N SER A 9 4.32 9.67 -15.55
CA SER A 9 3.23 8.85 -16.13
C SER A 9 3.59 7.36 -16.13
N ILE A 10 4.84 7.02 -16.45
CA ILE A 10 5.38 5.65 -16.36
C ILE A 10 5.50 5.20 -14.89
N GLY A 11 5.84 6.11 -13.97
CA GLY A 11 5.81 5.85 -12.53
C GLY A 11 4.40 5.54 -12.03
N LEU A 12 3.44 6.43 -12.28
CA LEU A 12 2.05 6.27 -11.87
C LEU A 12 1.42 4.99 -12.44
N LEU A 13 1.50 4.78 -13.76
CA LEU A 13 0.96 3.59 -14.41
C LEU A 13 1.72 2.32 -14.03
N GLY A 14 3.06 2.39 -14.01
CA GLY A 14 3.93 1.24 -13.69
C GLY A 14 3.69 0.69 -12.28
N TRP A 15 3.43 1.54 -11.29
CA TRP A 15 3.13 1.09 -9.93
C TRP A 15 1.78 0.36 -9.83
N TRP A 16 0.75 0.79 -10.56
CA TRP A 16 -0.51 0.05 -10.63
C TRP A 16 -0.32 -1.34 -11.26
N TYR A 17 0.47 -1.41 -12.33
CA TYR A 17 0.80 -2.67 -13.01
C TYR A 17 1.69 -3.60 -12.17
N VAL A 18 2.35 -3.11 -11.12
CA VAL A 18 3.15 -3.95 -10.23
C VAL A 18 2.37 -4.33 -8.98
N VAL A 19 1.78 -3.35 -8.28
CA VAL A 19 1.13 -3.58 -6.98
C VAL A 19 -0.10 -4.46 -7.13
N VAL A 20 -0.98 -4.20 -8.11
CA VAL A 20 -2.23 -4.95 -8.24
C VAL A 20 -1.96 -6.43 -8.57
N PRO A 21 -1.16 -6.78 -9.60
CA PRO A 21 -0.84 -8.18 -9.87
C PRO A 21 -0.13 -8.86 -8.71
N LEU A 22 0.77 -8.15 -8.02
CA LEU A 22 1.45 -8.70 -6.86
C LEU A 22 0.48 -9.04 -5.73
N GLN A 23 -0.50 -8.19 -5.42
CA GLN A 23 -1.50 -8.49 -4.40
C GLN A 23 -2.41 -9.65 -4.80
N VAL A 24 -2.72 -9.79 -6.10
CA VAL A 24 -3.44 -10.95 -6.63
C VAL A 24 -2.62 -12.22 -6.46
N ILE A 25 -1.31 -12.19 -6.77
CA ILE A 25 -0.40 -13.32 -6.55
C ILE A 25 -0.33 -13.68 -5.07
N VAL A 26 -0.16 -12.70 -4.17
CA VAL A 26 -0.15 -12.94 -2.72
C VAL A 26 -1.46 -13.57 -2.26
N ALA A 27 -2.61 -13.08 -2.74
CA ALA A 27 -3.91 -13.65 -2.42
C ALA A 27 -4.05 -15.10 -2.91
N ALA A 28 -3.65 -15.38 -4.16
CA ALA A 28 -3.69 -16.71 -4.74
C ALA A 28 -2.80 -17.69 -3.97
N VAL A 29 -1.55 -17.31 -3.66
CA VAL A 29 -0.63 -18.13 -2.86
C VAL A 29 -1.17 -18.32 -1.44
N ALA A 30 -1.76 -17.29 -0.83
CA ALA A 30 -2.37 -17.40 0.49
C ALA A 30 -3.55 -18.39 0.49
N ILE A 31 -4.41 -18.36 -0.53
CA ILE A 31 -5.51 -19.32 -0.70
C ILE A 31 -4.96 -20.74 -0.88
N ALA A 32 -3.98 -20.92 -1.77
CA ALA A 32 -3.34 -22.23 -2.00
C ALA A 32 -2.70 -22.82 -0.73
N ARG A 33 -2.25 -21.97 0.19
CA ARG A 33 -1.70 -22.37 1.51
C ARG A 33 -2.76 -22.49 2.62
N GLY A 34 -4.05 -22.40 2.31
CA GLY A 34 -5.13 -22.43 3.30
C GLY A 34 -5.18 -21.20 4.23
N ARG A 35 -4.46 -20.13 3.90
CA ARG A 35 -4.35 -18.89 4.70
C ARG A 35 -5.38 -17.86 4.24
N TRP A 36 -6.66 -18.21 4.26
CA TRP A 36 -7.78 -17.35 3.83
C TRP A 36 -7.71 -15.92 4.41
N ARG A 37 -7.41 -15.78 5.70
CA ARG A 37 -7.31 -14.46 6.36
C ARG A 37 -6.27 -13.57 5.68
N LEU A 38 -5.15 -14.15 5.24
CA LEU A 38 -4.11 -13.41 4.53
C LEU A 38 -4.59 -13.00 3.13
N ALA A 39 -5.38 -13.82 2.45
CA ALA A 39 -5.95 -13.47 1.14
C ALA A 39 -6.95 -12.31 1.25
N VAL A 40 -7.83 -12.30 2.26
CA VAL A 40 -8.71 -11.15 2.53
C VAL A 40 -7.88 -9.92 2.85
N PHE A 41 -6.88 -10.08 3.71
CA PHE A 41 -6.00 -8.99 4.10
C PHE A 41 -5.28 -8.37 2.90
N SER A 42 -4.71 -9.19 2.00
CA SER A 42 -3.97 -8.72 0.83
C SER A 42 -4.83 -8.00 -0.21
N LEU A 43 -6.15 -8.23 -0.22
CA LEU A 43 -7.08 -7.53 -1.10
C LEU A 43 -7.72 -6.30 -0.42
N ALA A 44 -8.07 -6.41 0.87
CA ALA A 44 -8.68 -5.32 1.62
C ALA A 44 -7.70 -4.18 1.90
N ALA A 45 -6.43 -4.49 2.19
CA ALA A 45 -5.40 -3.50 2.47
C ALA A 45 -5.18 -2.51 1.32
N PRO A 46 -4.91 -2.93 0.06
CA PRO A 46 -4.75 -1.98 -1.04
C PRO A 46 -6.05 -1.23 -1.34
N ALA A 47 -7.21 -1.90 -1.29
CA ALA A 47 -8.50 -1.23 -1.51
C ALA A 47 -8.75 -0.09 -0.50
N SER A 48 -8.50 -0.34 0.79
CA SER A 48 -8.62 0.69 1.83
C SER A 48 -7.59 1.81 1.70
N ALA A 49 -6.34 1.50 1.31
CA ALA A 49 -5.31 2.51 1.07
C ALA A 49 -5.69 3.45 -0.07
N ILE A 50 -6.19 2.90 -1.17
CA ILE A 50 -6.66 3.68 -2.31
C ILE A 50 -7.82 4.57 -1.90
N ALA A 51 -8.84 4.01 -1.24
CA ALA A 51 -9.99 4.77 -0.77
C ALA A 51 -9.60 5.92 0.16
N LEU A 52 -8.72 5.66 1.13
CA LEU A 52 -8.26 6.68 2.09
C LEU A 52 -7.43 7.78 1.41
N VAL A 53 -6.54 7.43 0.48
CA VAL A 53 -5.74 8.41 -0.26
C VAL A 53 -6.65 9.28 -1.13
N GLN A 54 -7.61 8.69 -1.85
CA GLN A 54 -8.53 9.47 -2.68
C GLN A 54 -9.47 10.35 -1.84
N ALA A 55 -9.93 9.86 -0.68
CA ALA A 55 -10.71 10.65 0.25
C ALA A 55 -9.89 11.82 0.81
N ALA A 56 -8.64 11.60 1.20
CA ALA A 56 -7.76 12.67 1.68
C ALA A 56 -7.50 13.73 0.60
N ARG A 57 -7.28 13.29 -0.65
CA ARG A 57 -7.11 14.19 -1.81
C ARG A 57 -8.36 15.00 -2.13
N ALA A 58 -9.54 14.45 -1.90
CA ALA A 58 -10.80 15.16 -2.12
C ALA A 58 -11.10 16.23 -1.05
N VAL A 59 -10.43 16.16 0.11
CA VAL A 59 -10.63 17.09 1.23
C VAL A 59 -9.50 18.12 1.31
N VAL A 60 -8.32 17.80 0.78
CA VAL A 60 -7.13 18.67 0.82
C VAL A 60 -6.88 19.26 -0.55
N ASP A 61 -7.33 20.50 -0.77
CA ASP A 61 -6.97 21.33 -1.92
C ASP A 61 -5.55 21.89 -1.76
N TRP A 62 -4.54 21.01 -1.82
CA TRP A 62 -3.14 21.42 -1.77
C TRP A 62 -2.47 21.25 -3.13
N HIS A 63 -2.12 22.40 -3.73
CA HIS A 63 -1.34 22.49 -4.96
C HIS A 63 -0.05 23.24 -4.63
N PRO A 64 1.11 22.57 -4.49
CA PRO A 64 2.34 23.28 -4.18
C PRO A 64 2.71 24.20 -5.34
N GLU A 65 2.80 25.51 -5.06
CA GLU A 65 3.27 26.50 -6.02
C GLU A 65 4.71 26.15 -6.45
N GLY A 66 4.93 25.96 -7.76
CA GLY A 66 6.26 25.73 -8.33
C GLY A 66 6.48 24.37 -9.01
N PHE A 67 5.69 23.34 -8.71
CA PHE A 67 5.67 22.10 -9.50
C PHE A 67 4.61 22.22 -10.58
N GLY A 68 4.99 22.79 -11.73
CA GLY A 68 4.08 23.13 -12.81
C GLY A 68 3.06 22.02 -13.11
N GLN A 69 1.81 22.22 -12.69
CA GLN A 69 0.56 21.53 -13.05
C GLN A 69 0.57 19.99 -13.20
N VAL A 70 1.60 19.30 -12.74
CA VAL A 70 1.69 17.83 -12.79
C VAL A 70 1.62 17.30 -11.36
N GLY A 71 0.43 17.44 -10.77
CA GLY A 71 -0.18 16.42 -9.93
C GLY A 71 0.58 15.90 -8.71
N VAL A 72 1.34 16.71 -7.98
CA VAL A 72 1.75 16.37 -6.61
C VAL A 72 0.57 16.66 -5.68
N VAL A 73 -0.45 15.80 -5.73
CA VAL A 73 -1.63 15.89 -4.86
C VAL A 73 -1.29 15.17 -3.55
N LEU A 74 -1.22 15.92 -2.46
CA LEU A 74 -1.11 15.34 -1.13
C LEU A 74 -2.33 14.46 -0.84
N PRO A 75 -2.15 13.28 -0.20
CA PRO A 75 -0.89 12.60 0.13
C PRO A 75 -0.38 11.66 -0.98
N SER A 76 0.87 11.17 -0.84
CA SER A 76 1.45 10.22 -1.79
C SER A 76 0.79 8.84 -1.70
N GLY A 77 0.03 8.47 -2.73
CA GLY A 77 -0.54 7.12 -2.86
C GLY A 77 0.52 6.03 -2.94
N HIS A 78 1.68 6.32 -3.55
CA HIS A 78 2.79 5.36 -3.63
C HIS A 78 3.32 5.00 -2.24
N SER A 79 3.48 5.99 -1.36
CA SER A 79 3.94 5.74 0.01
C SER A 79 2.94 4.88 0.79
N ALA A 80 1.63 5.11 0.63
CA ALA A 80 0.61 4.26 1.24
C ALA A 80 0.67 2.81 0.72
N LEU A 81 0.85 2.62 -0.58
CA LEU A 81 0.93 1.30 -1.21
C LEU A 81 2.22 0.55 -0.87
N VAL A 82 3.33 1.24 -0.61
CA VAL A 82 4.58 0.60 -0.12
C VAL A 82 4.33 -0.10 1.22
N VAL A 83 3.63 0.55 2.16
CA VAL A 83 3.28 -0.06 3.44
C VAL A 83 2.47 -1.33 3.23
N VAL A 84 1.44 -1.25 2.38
CA VAL A 84 0.58 -2.39 2.04
C VAL A 84 1.40 -3.53 1.44
N MET A 85 2.20 -3.23 0.41
CA MET A 85 2.99 -4.22 -0.32
C MET A 85 4.00 -4.92 0.57
N VAL A 86 4.80 -4.18 1.32
CA VAL A 86 5.80 -4.75 2.22
C VAL A 86 5.11 -5.59 3.29
N THR A 87 4.00 -5.12 3.85
CA THR A 87 3.29 -5.84 4.92
C THR A 87 2.66 -7.14 4.41
N THR A 88 2.02 -7.14 3.22
CA THR A 88 1.37 -8.34 2.69
C THR A 88 2.40 -9.40 2.26
N LEU A 89 3.52 -8.97 1.65
CA LEU A 89 4.65 -9.85 1.36
C LEU A 89 5.29 -10.42 2.63
N ALA A 90 5.57 -9.56 3.61
CA ALA A 90 6.13 -9.98 4.89
C ALA A 90 5.21 -10.97 5.60
N ALA A 91 3.89 -10.75 5.59
CA ALA A 91 2.93 -11.69 6.18
C ALA A 91 2.86 -13.02 5.39
N LEU A 92 3.08 -13.00 4.08
CA LEU A 92 3.15 -14.21 3.26
C LEU A 92 4.40 -15.04 3.59
N VAL A 93 5.57 -14.40 3.68
CA VAL A 93 6.88 -15.03 3.90
C VAL A 93 7.08 -15.41 5.36
N TRP A 94 6.67 -14.56 6.30
CA TRP A 94 6.83 -14.76 7.73
C TRP A 94 5.50 -15.12 8.40
N PRO A 95 5.24 -16.41 8.69
CA PRO A 95 4.01 -16.83 9.33
C PRO A 95 3.89 -16.36 10.80
N ARG A 96 5.00 -15.95 11.41
CA ARG A 96 5.06 -15.40 12.77
C ARG A 96 5.84 -14.08 12.76
N TRP A 97 5.31 -13.08 13.44
CA TRP A 97 5.98 -11.80 13.62
C TRP A 97 6.88 -11.84 14.84
N SER A 98 8.13 -11.42 14.67
CA SER A 98 9.08 -11.15 15.75
C SER A 98 9.50 -9.68 15.69
N ARG A 99 10.06 -9.15 16.78
CA ARG A 99 10.54 -7.75 16.81
C ARG A 99 11.52 -7.46 15.68
N ALA A 100 12.44 -8.38 15.39
CA ALA A 100 13.40 -8.25 14.29
C ALA A 100 12.72 -8.18 12.90
N ARG A 101 11.68 -8.99 12.66
CA ARG A 101 10.93 -8.98 11.40
C ARG A 101 10.11 -7.71 11.22
N ILE A 102 9.53 -7.21 12.31
CA ILE A 102 8.83 -5.93 12.33
C ILE A 102 9.82 -4.81 12.00
N ALA A 103 10.99 -4.78 12.65
CA ALA A 103 12.04 -3.80 12.40
C ALA A 103 12.52 -3.86 10.93
N ALA A 104 12.72 -5.06 10.38
CA ALA A 104 13.12 -5.23 8.98
C ALA A 104 12.06 -4.70 8.00
N ALA A 105 10.77 -5.00 8.22
CA ALA A 105 9.69 -4.48 7.41
C ALA A 105 9.58 -2.95 7.50
N ALA A 106 9.69 -2.40 8.71
CA ALA A 106 9.67 -0.95 8.93
C ALA A 106 10.86 -0.27 8.25
N ALA A 107 12.07 -0.83 8.38
CA ALA A 107 13.26 -0.32 7.72
C ALA A 107 13.11 -0.32 6.19
N LEU A 108 12.56 -1.39 5.61
CA LEU A 108 12.31 -1.45 4.17
C LEU A 108 11.27 -0.41 3.72
N ILE A 109 10.17 -0.25 4.46
CA ILE A 109 9.15 0.77 4.19
C ILE A 109 9.76 2.16 4.22
N LEU A 110 10.56 2.47 5.23
CA LEU A 110 11.21 3.78 5.37
C LEU A 110 12.28 4.01 4.31
N ALA A 111 13.06 2.98 3.95
CA ALA A 111 14.07 3.09 2.89
C ALA A 111 13.41 3.40 1.53
N VAL A 112 12.34 2.68 1.17
CA VAL A 112 11.59 2.96 -0.07
C VAL A 112 10.89 4.31 -0.01
N GLY A 113 10.32 4.68 1.14
CA GLY A 113 9.73 6.00 1.35
C GLY A 113 10.74 7.14 1.20
N GLY A 114 11.96 6.97 1.69
CA GLY A 114 13.05 7.93 1.54
C GLY A 114 13.50 8.11 0.08
N ILE A 115 13.44 7.07 -0.74
CA ILE A 115 13.71 7.21 -2.18
C ILE A 115 12.63 8.08 -2.85
N MET A 116 11.39 8.02 -2.38
CA MET A 116 10.29 8.82 -2.95
C MET A 116 10.46 10.33 -2.74
N THR A 117 11.16 10.76 -1.68
CA THR A 117 11.43 12.19 -1.48
C THR A 117 12.42 12.72 -2.51
N GLN A 118 13.31 11.86 -3.03
CA GLN A 118 14.20 12.21 -4.15
C GLN A 118 13.48 12.21 -5.50
N ALA A 119 12.32 11.55 -5.58
CA ALA A 119 11.49 11.44 -6.78
C ALA A 119 10.42 12.54 -6.91
N GLY A 120 10.52 13.62 -6.12
CA GLY A 120 9.64 14.80 -6.22
C GLY A 120 8.45 14.84 -5.27
N HIS A 121 8.38 13.95 -4.28
CA HIS A 121 7.42 14.08 -3.17
C HIS A 121 8.00 14.90 -2.02
N THR A 122 7.19 15.74 -1.37
CA THR A 122 7.64 16.36 -0.12
C THR A 122 7.71 15.31 1.00
N VAL A 123 8.52 15.56 2.03
CA VAL A 123 8.59 14.70 3.22
C VAL A 123 7.19 14.55 3.85
N GLY A 124 6.40 15.62 3.89
CA GLY A 124 5.03 15.59 4.39
C GLY A 124 4.14 14.63 3.60
N ASP A 125 4.19 14.68 2.26
CA ASP A 125 3.37 13.82 1.39
C ASP A 125 3.66 12.34 1.65
N VAL A 126 4.94 12.01 1.84
CA VAL A 126 5.41 10.65 2.11
C VAL A 126 4.94 10.21 3.49
N LEU A 127 5.16 11.02 4.53
CA LEU A 127 4.78 10.67 5.90
C LEU A 127 3.27 10.46 6.05
N VAL A 128 2.45 11.33 5.45
CA VAL A 128 0.99 11.17 5.47
C VAL A 128 0.58 9.92 4.68
N GLY A 129 1.21 9.66 3.52
CA GLY A 129 0.97 8.44 2.76
C GLY A 129 1.31 7.17 3.55
N LEU A 130 2.47 7.12 4.20
CA LEU A 130 2.86 6.02 5.07
C LEU A 130 1.86 5.80 6.22
N ALA A 131 1.40 6.87 6.85
CA ALA A 131 0.39 6.81 7.90
C ALA A 131 -0.93 6.20 7.39
N LEU A 132 -1.44 6.67 6.23
CA LEU A 132 -2.64 6.11 5.61
C LEU A 132 -2.46 4.63 5.23
N GLY A 133 -1.30 4.24 4.74
CA GLY A 133 -0.96 2.84 4.50
C GLY A 133 -1.00 2.00 5.79
N GLY A 134 -0.50 2.54 6.90
CA GLY A 134 -0.58 1.90 8.22
C GLY A 134 -2.02 1.72 8.71
N VAL A 135 -2.85 2.77 8.59
CA VAL A 135 -4.28 2.71 8.90
C VAL A 135 -4.98 1.64 8.05
N SER A 136 -4.66 1.58 6.77
CA SER A 136 -5.20 0.60 5.82
C SER A 136 -4.86 -0.84 6.22
N VAL A 137 -3.60 -1.10 6.59
CA VAL A 137 -3.16 -2.38 7.13
C VAL A 137 -3.93 -2.74 8.41
N PHE A 138 -4.14 -1.78 9.31
CA PHE A 138 -4.91 -2.01 10.53
C PHE A 138 -6.38 -2.38 10.22
N VAL A 139 -7.05 -1.59 9.38
CA VAL A 139 -8.43 -1.84 8.94
C VAL A 139 -8.57 -3.20 8.27
N ALA A 140 -7.69 -3.51 7.31
CA ALA A 140 -7.69 -4.80 6.62
C ALA A 140 -7.43 -5.97 7.58
N GLY A 141 -6.55 -5.78 8.57
CA GLY A 141 -6.29 -6.76 9.62
C GLY A 141 -7.53 -7.07 10.46
N THR A 142 -8.33 -6.04 10.77
CA THR A 142 -9.61 -6.18 11.47
C THR A 142 -10.64 -6.92 10.59
N VAL A 143 -10.79 -6.52 9.33
CA VAL A 143 -11.71 -7.18 8.37
C VAL A 143 -11.37 -8.66 8.20
N ALA A 144 -10.09 -8.99 8.04
CA ALA A 144 -9.61 -10.36 7.88
C ALA A 144 -9.87 -11.24 9.11
N ARG A 145 -9.93 -10.66 10.32
CA ARG A 145 -10.24 -11.40 11.55
C ARG A 145 -11.72 -11.72 11.68
N LEU A 146 -12.59 -10.77 11.30
CA LEU A 146 -14.05 -10.86 11.41
C LEU A 146 -14.65 -11.90 10.46
N ARG A 147 -14.11 -12.01 9.24
CA ARG A 147 -14.61 -12.99 8.26
C ARG A 147 -14.02 -14.37 8.55
N ARG A 148 -14.50 -15.08 9.57
CA ARG A 148 -14.29 -16.52 9.69
C ARG A 148 -15.28 -17.19 8.72
N PRO A 149 -14.83 -18.00 7.73
CA PRO A 149 -15.77 -18.84 7.00
C PRO A 149 -16.40 -19.77 8.04
N ARG A 150 -17.72 -19.70 8.20
CA ARG A 150 -18.44 -20.83 8.79
C ARG A 150 -18.05 -22.02 7.93
N ARG A 151 -17.42 -23.04 8.53
CA ARG A 151 -17.22 -24.32 7.85
C ARG A 151 -18.63 -24.74 7.40
N VAL A 152 -18.86 -24.77 6.10
CA VAL A 152 -20.02 -25.47 5.55
C VAL A 152 -19.71 -26.94 5.84
N SER A 153 -20.38 -27.52 6.84
CA SER A 153 -20.32 -28.96 7.05
C SER A 153 -20.81 -29.62 5.77
N PRO A 154 -20.09 -30.62 5.23
CA PRO A 154 -20.70 -31.52 4.27
C PRO A 154 -21.83 -32.23 5.00
N ALA A 155 -23.05 -32.11 4.46
CA ALA A 155 -24.16 -33.00 4.78
C ALA A 155 -23.91 -34.37 4.14
#